data_AF-A0A831KD87-F1
#
_entry.id   AF-A0A831KD87-F1
#
_cell.length_a   1.000
_cell.length_b   1.000
_cell.length_c   1.000
_cell.angle_alpha   90.00
_cell.angle_beta   90.00
_cell.angle_gamma   90.00
#
_symmetry.space_group_name_H-M   'P 1'
#
loop_
_entity.id
_entity.type
_entity.pdbx_description
1 polymer ?
#
loop_
_entity_poly.entity_id
_entity_poly.type
_entity_poly.pdbx_seq_one_letter_code
_entity_poly.pdbx_strand_id
1 'polypeptide(L)'
;MQKMTRGGQGLSCAQLADFIGVDLLGKLAATHGRFHGEVYLTGGTIRDLLLGREPADIDLTVREDARGWAADLARTTGGAYVPLGRD
;
A
#
# COMPACT_ATOMS: atom_id res chain seq x y z
N MET A 1 6.07 33.67 17.65
CA MET A 1 6.52 33.21 16.32
C MET A 1 7.29 31.90 16.53
N GLN A 2 6.59 30.76 16.46
CA GLN A 2 7.17 29.44 16.75
C GLN A 2 7.90 28.94 15.49
N LYS A 3 9.18 28.58 15.64
CA LYS A 3 10.06 28.17 14.53
C LYS A 3 9.45 26.96 13.81
N MET A 4 9.09 27.13 12.54
CA MET A 4 8.78 26.05 11.60
C MET A 4 10.07 25.28 11.29
N THR A 5 10.35 24.21 12.03
CA THR A 5 11.35 23.22 11.62
C THR A 5 10.76 22.37 10.49
N ARG A 6 11.04 22.71 9.23
CA ARG A 6 10.81 21.81 8.09
C ARG A 6 11.90 20.73 8.08
N GLY A 7 11.79 19.75 8.99
CA GLY A 7 12.44 18.45 8.83
C GLY A 7 11.49 17.56 8.03
N GLY A 8 11.90 17.05 6.87
CA GLY A 8 11.09 16.10 6.11
C GLY A 8 10.75 14.90 6.99
N GLN A 9 9.48 14.73 7.34
CA GLN A 9 9.01 13.58 8.11
C GLN A 9 9.17 12.34 7.24
N GLY A 10 10.21 11.55 7.47
CA GLY A 10 10.36 10.24 6.86
C GLY A 10 9.44 9.22 7.54
N LEU A 11 8.95 8.24 6.80
CA LEU A 11 8.19 7.11 7.33
C LEU A 11 9.16 5.94 7.56
N SER A 12 9.18 5.40 8.78
CA SER A 12 9.96 4.19 9.08
C SER A 12 9.23 2.92 8.65
N CYS A 13 9.98 1.85 8.38
CA CYS A 13 9.38 0.54 8.08
C CYS A 13 8.51 0.01 9.21
N ALA A 14 8.83 0.32 10.48
CA ALA A 14 8.03 -0.06 11.63
C ALA A 14 6.66 0.63 11.60
N GLN A 15 6.62 1.95 11.37
CA GLN A 15 5.36 2.69 11.25
C GLN A 15 4.49 2.16 10.09
N LEU A 16 5.11 1.79 8.97
CA LEU A 16 4.39 1.18 7.85
C LEU A 16 3.86 -0.22 8.20
N ALA A 17 4.63 -1.04 8.89
CA ALA A 17 4.20 -2.37 9.31
C ALA A 17 3.07 -2.31 10.33
N ASP A 18 3.11 -1.35 11.27
CA ASP A 18 2.06 -1.12 12.25
C ASP A 18 0.76 -0.67 11.57
N PHE A 19 0.85 0.26 10.60
CA PHE A 19 -0.30 0.72 9.82
C PHE A 19 -0.91 -0.40 8.95
N ILE A 20 -0.09 -1.13 8.18
CA ILE A 20 -0.59 -2.18 7.28
C ILE A 20 -1.11 -3.39 8.07
N GLY A 21 -0.49 -3.68 9.21
CA GLY A 21 -0.77 -4.87 10.01
C GLY A 21 -0.06 -6.12 9.46
N VAL A 22 0.40 -6.98 10.39
CA VAL A 22 1.22 -8.15 10.07
C VAL A 22 0.51 -9.19 9.19
N ASP A 23 -0.80 -9.35 9.34
CA ASP A 23 -1.60 -10.29 8.54
C ASP A 23 -1.67 -9.86 7.08
N LEU A 24 -2.06 -8.59 6.83
CA LEU A 24 -2.13 -8.07 5.47
C LEU A 24 -0.73 -8.01 4.84
N LEU A 25 0.29 -7.60 5.60
CA LEU A 25 1.68 -7.61 5.12
C LEU A 25 2.14 -9.02 4.69
N GLY A 26 1.77 -10.06 5.44
CA GLY A 26 2.01 -11.45 5.07
C GLY A 26 1.30 -11.86 3.78
N LYS A 27 0.05 -11.45 3.60
CA LYS A 27 -0.73 -11.72 2.37
C LYS A 27 -0.19 -10.95 1.15
N LEU A 28 0.28 -9.73 1.35
CA LEU A 28 0.98 -8.93 0.34
C LEU A 28 2.28 -9.62 -0.08
N ALA A 29 3.08 -10.10 0.87
CA ALA A 29 4.31 -10.84 0.59
C ALA A 29 4.04 -12.16 -0.14
N ALA A 30 3.01 -12.92 0.26
CA ALA A 30 2.61 -14.15 -0.41
C ALA A 30 2.13 -13.91 -1.85
N THR A 31 1.36 -12.84 -2.08
CA THR A 31 0.94 -12.38 -3.40
C THR A 31 2.16 -12.02 -4.24
N HIS A 32 3.03 -11.16 -3.71
CA HIS A 32 4.27 -10.78 -4.39
C HIS A 32 5.15 -11.99 -4.73
N GLY A 33 5.22 -13.03 -3.89
CA GLY A 33 5.99 -14.25 -4.20
C GLY A 33 5.53 -15.03 -5.44
N ARG A 34 4.33 -14.75 -5.97
CA ARG A 34 3.78 -15.35 -7.20
C ARG A 34 3.93 -14.47 -8.44
N PHE A 35 4.33 -13.21 -8.26
CA PHE A 35 4.48 -12.22 -9.33
C PHE A 35 5.91 -11.69 -9.34
N HIS A 36 6.39 -11.22 -10.49
CA HIS A 36 7.70 -10.59 -10.58
C HIS A 36 7.57 -9.06 -10.56
N GLY A 37 8.65 -8.39 -10.17
CA GLY A 37 8.71 -6.93 -10.12
C GLY A 37 8.25 -6.30 -8.82
N GLU A 38 8.60 -5.03 -8.65
CA GLU A 38 8.45 -4.27 -7.40
C GLU A 38 6.99 -3.89 -7.16
N VAL A 39 6.67 -3.82 -5.87
CA VAL A 39 5.41 -3.28 -5.34
C VAL A 39 5.75 -2.00 -4.58
N TYR A 40 5.06 -0.92 -4.91
CA TYR A 40 5.25 0.39 -4.32
C TYR A 40 3.99 0.83 -3.58
N LEU A 41 4.15 1.32 -2.35
CA LEU A 41 3.13 2.10 -1.66
C LEU A 41 3.07 3.50 -2.27
N THR A 42 1.89 3.98 -2.64
CA THR A 42 1.76 5.22 -3.41
C THR A 42 0.54 6.05 -2.99
N GLY A 43 0.17 7.02 -3.84
CA GLY A 43 -1.16 7.62 -3.87
C GLY A 43 -1.59 8.37 -2.61
N GLY A 44 -2.88 8.28 -2.31
CA GLY A 44 -3.51 8.90 -1.15
C GLY A 44 -2.90 8.40 0.16
N THR A 45 -2.52 7.12 0.22
CA THR A 45 -1.90 6.51 1.39
C THR A 45 -0.62 7.25 1.82
N ILE A 46 0.31 7.51 0.89
CA ILE A 46 1.54 8.25 1.22
C ILE A 46 1.24 9.70 1.62
N ARG A 47 0.32 10.37 0.92
CA ARG A 47 -0.09 11.75 1.26
C ARG A 47 -0.60 11.83 2.69
N ASP A 48 -1.50 10.93 3.07
CA ASP A 48 -2.17 10.99 4.36
C ASP A 48 -1.19 10.63 5.48
N LEU A 49 -0.34 9.61 5.30
CA LEU A 49 0.74 9.28 6.24
C LEU A 49 1.71 10.44 6.46
N LEU A 50 2.16 11.12 5.40
CA LEU A 50 3.07 12.28 5.51
C LEU A 50 2.41 13.50 6.16
N LEU A 51 1.09 13.61 6.09
CA LEU A 51 0.30 14.65 6.76
C LEU A 51 -0.09 14.26 8.20
N GLY A 52 0.30 13.08 8.68
CA GLY A 52 -0.10 12.58 10.00
C GLY A 52 -1.59 12.27 10.11
N ARG A 53 -2.22 11.87 9.01
CA ARG A 53 -3.62 11.46 8.91
C ARG A 53 -3.70 9.96 8.73
N GLU A 54 -4.76 9.36 9.25
CA GLU A 54 -5.07 7.95 8.99
C GLU A 54 -5.56 7.79 7.54
N PRO A 55 -4.88 6.98 6.70
CA PRO A 55 -5.39 6.64 5.38
C PRO A 55 -6.68 5.82 5.46
N ALA A 56 -7.64 6.09 4.57
CA ALA A 56 -8.87 5.31 4.48
C ALA A 56 -8.68 3.96 3.74
N ASP A 57 -7.69 3.92 2.85
CA ASP A 57 -7.36 2.81 1.98
C ASP A 57 -5.84 2.75 1.69
N ILE A 58 -5.43 1.65 1.06
CA ILE A 58 -4.04 1.38 0.68
C ILE A 58 -3.92 1.38 -0.85
N ASP A 59 -3.14 2.32 -1.37
CA ASP A 59 -2.80 2.42 -2.78
C ASP A 59 -1.48 1.70 -3.08
N LEU A 60 -1.53 0.69 -3.94
CA LEU A 60 -0.36 -0.05 -4.41
C LEU A 60 -0.18 0.12 -5.92
N THR A 61 1.06 0.40 -6.34
CA THR A 61 1.48 0.28 -7.74
C THR A 61 2.37 -0.95 -7.88
N VAL A 62 2.06 -1.78 -8.86
CA VAL A 62 2.89 -2.94 -9.22
C VAL A 62 3.51 -2.72 -10.59
N ARG A 63 4.72 -3.25 -10.80
CA ARG A 63 5.45 -3.11 -12.07
C ARG A 63 4.66 -3.65 -13.26
N GLU A 64 4.03 -4.81 -13.11
CA GLU A 64 3.38 -5.54 -14.19
C GLU A 64 2.13 -6.29 -13.70
N ASP A 65 1.25 -6.64 -14.64
CA ASP A 65 0.01 -7.39 -14.42
C ASP A 65 -0.81 -6.98 -13.18
N ALA A 66 -1.15 -5.69 -13.09
CA ALA A 66 -1.94 -5.18 -11.96
C ALA A 66 -3.30 -5.89 -11.78
N ARG A 67 -3.90 -6.37 -12.87
CA ARG A 67 -5.19 -7.09 -12.82
C ARG A 67 -5.01 -8.49 -12.22
N GLY A 68 -4.03 -9.26 -12.70
CA GLY A 68 -3.71 -10.57 -12.15
C GLY A 68 -3.25 -10.47 -10.69
N TRP A 69 -2.41 -9.49 -10.38
CA TRP A 69 -1.92 -9.23 -9.03
C TRP A 69 -3.08 -8.94 -8.05
N ALA A 70 -4.00 -8.04 -8.44
CA ALA A 70 -5.16 -7.71 -7.61
C ALA A 70 -6.14 -8.88 -7.45
N ALA A 71 -6.34 -9.70 -8.49
CA ALA A 71 -7.17 -10.90 -8.42
C ALA A 71 -6.56 -11.97 -7.47
N ASP A 72 -5.24 -12.14 -7.48
CA ASP A 72 -4.55 -13.03 -6.55
C ASP A 72 -4.57 -12.53 -5.10
N LEU A 73 -4.40 -11.22 -4.89
CA LEU A 73 -4.53 -10.62 -3.57
C LEU A 73 -5.95 -10.81 -3.01
N ALA A 74 -6.98 -10.60 -3.83
CA ALA A 74 -8.37 -10.82 -3.42
C ALA A 74 -8.60 -12.28 -3.00
N ARG A 75 -8.13 -13.26 -3.79
CA ARG A 75 -8.18 -14.67 -3.41
C ARG A 75 -7.43 -14.98 -2.11
N THR A 76 -6.25 -14.37 -1.92
CA THR A 76 -5.39 -14.60 -0.74
C THR A 76 -5.96 -14.00 0.53
N THR A 77 -6.64 -12.86 0.42
CA THR A 77 -7.31 -12.18 1.54
C THR A 77 -8.71 -12.72 1.81
N GLY A 78 -9.31 -13.46 0.86
CA GLY A 78 -10.74 -13.77 0.88
C GLY A 78 -11.63 -12.56 0.53
N GLY A 79 -11.03 -11.49 -0.02
CA GLY A 79 -11.71 -10.28 -0.42
C GLY A 79 -12.36 -10.37 -1.82
N ALA A 80 -12.96 -9.26 -2.24
CA ALA A 80 -13.55 -9.11 -3.57
C ALA A 80 -12.58 -8.38 -4.52
N TYR A 81 -12.57 -8.79 -5.78
CA TYR A 81 -11.90 -8.06 -6.86
C TYR A 81 -12.93 -7.30 -7.69
N VAL A 82 -12.81 -5.98 -7.71
CA VAL A 82 -13.64 -5.09 -8.54
C VAL A 82 -12.72 -4.37 -9.52
N PRO A 83 -12.74 -4.73 -10.82
CA PRO A 83 -11.95 -4.00 -11.82
C PRO A 83 -12.48 -2.57 -11.95
N LEU A 84 -11.59 -1.59 -11.80
CA LEU A 84 -11.89 -0.17 -11.99
C LEU A 84 -11.29 0.30 -13.32
N GLY A 85 -12.01 1.18 -14.03
CA GLY A 85 -11.65 1.66 -15.37
C GLY A 85 -12.82 1.54 -16.35
N ARG A 86 -12.62 1.98 -17.59
CA ARG A 86 -13.60 1.78 -18.67
C ARG A 86 -13.20 0.60 -19.54
N ASP A 87 -14.20 -0.10 -20.06
CA ASP A 87 -14.10 -0.85 -21.32
C ASP A 87 -13.73 0.09 -22.48
#